data_AF-A0A1F9VKR9-F1
#
_entry.id   AF-A0A1F9VKR9-F1
#
_cell.length_a   1.000
_cell.length_b   1.000
_cell.length_c   1.000
_cell.angle_alpha   90.00
_cell.angle_beta   90.00
_cell.angle_gamma   90.00
#
_symmetry.space_group_name_H-M   'P 1'
#
loop_
_entity.id
_entity.type
_entity.pdbx_description
1 polymer ?
#
loop_
_entity_poly.entity_id
_entity_poly.type
_entity_poly.pdbx_seq_one_letter_code
_entity_poly.pdbx_strand_id
1 'polypeptide(L)'
;MRKPHGLGVKTKFAVQFAVAICTAYYGIRIHFLHPDYLSFALSVLWIVGVSNAFNIIDIMDGLSAGQAFLAAFGFLLIAFPSESIYVNFASAALAGATLGFLPFNMSHKLKIFMGDSGSLLCGFVLAVIAMGTKYTEVNPLGVYAPLIILAVPIYDTIFVSVMRLRRGHSPFIGSQDHFALRLEKIGFSRRKVVRLTSLVTFGLSVFAWLTTQVPLGWGVLIVTVLAVEFVLVGIAIAKIKI
;
A
#
# COMPACT_ATOMS: atom_id res chain seq x y z
N MET A 1 -9.81 -30.82 -8.27
CA MET A 1 -8.81 -30.31 -9.24
C MET A 1 -7.54 -29.99 -8.48
N ARG A 2 -6.38 -30.58 -8.85
CA ARG A 2 -5.08 -30.14 -8.29
C ARG A 2 -4.86 -28.69 -8.74
N LYS A 3 -4.56 -27.79 -7.81
CA LYS A 3 -4.21 -26.40 -8.15
C LYS A 3 -3.05 -26.46 -9.17
N PRO A 4 -3.16 -25.83 -10.34
CA PRO A 4 -2.03 -25.76 -11.26
C PRO A 4 -0.83 -25.16 -10.53
N HIS A 5 0.36 -25.70 -10.76
CA HIS A 5 1.57 -25.18 -10.15
C HIS A 5 1.79 -23.76 -10.70
N GLY A 6 1.63 -22.75 -9.86
CA GLY A 6 1.97 -21.38 -10.20
C GLY A 6 3.49 -21.22 -10.38
N LEU A 7 3.90 -20.05 -10.86
CA LEU A 7 5.32 -19.70 -10.93
C LEU A 7 5.97 -19.81 -9.54
N GLY A 8 7.20 -20.32 -9.51
CA GLY A 8 7.96 -20.38 -8.27
C GLY A 8 8.26 -18.98 -7.72
N VAL A 9 8.40 -18.88 -6.40
CA VAL A 9 8.72 -17.61 -5.69
C VAL A 9 9.95 -16.92 -6.29
N LYS A 10 10.99 -17.70 -6.65
CA LYS A 10 12.21 -17.19 -7.28
C LYS A 10 11.92 -16.50 -8.62
N THR A 11 11.11 -17.11 -9.48
CA THR A 11 10.73 -16.53 -10.78
C THR A 11 9.86 -15.29 -10.60
N LYS A 12 8.90 -15.32 -9.67
CA LYS A 12 8.04 -14.18 -9.35
C LYS A 12 8.87 -12.96 -8.92
N PHE A 13 9.78 -13.13 -7.96
CA PHE A 13 10.66 -12.05 -7.51
C PHE A 13 11.64 -11.62 -8.61
N ALA A 14 12.23 -12.53 -9.37
CA ALA A 14 13.14 -12.18 -10.46
C ALA A 14 12.47 -11.22 -11.47
N VAL A 15 11.23 -11.51 -11.87
CA VAL A 15 10.47 -10.63 -12.77
C VAL A 15 10.14 -9.30 -12.09
N GLN A 16 9.69 -9.31 -10.83
CA GLN A 16 9.39 -8.07 -10.10
C GLN A 16 10.62 -7.16 -9.97
N PHE A 17 11.79 -7.72 -9.62
CA PHE A 17 13.04 -6.98 -9.55
C PHE A 17 13.48 -6.47 -10.92
N ALA A 18 13.37 -7.28 -11.97
CA ALA A 18 13.69 -6.84 -13.33
C ALA A 18 12.84 -5.65 -13.77
N VAL A 19 11.52 -5.71 -13.56
CA VAL A 19 10.60 -4.60 -13.87
C VAL A 19 10.94 -3.37 -13.02
N ALA A 20 11.16 -3.54 -11.72
CA ALA A 20 11.51 -2.43 -10.82
C ALA A 20 12.83 -1.75 -11.18
N ILE A 21 13.85 -2.52 -11.56
CA ILE A 21 15.14 -2.01 -12.05
C ILE A 21 14.94 -1.23 -13.34
N CYS A 22 14.19 -1.76 -14.31
CA CYS A 22 13.88 -1.05 -15.55
C CYS A 22 13.17 0.28 -15.26
N THR A 23 12.13 0.28 -14.42
CA THR A 23 11.39 1.49 -14.05
C THR A 23 12.30 2.55 -13.39
N ALA A 24 13.13 2.14 -12.43
CA ALA A 24 14.07 3.04 -11.77
C ALA A 24 15.16 3.56 -12.71
N TYR A 25 15.59 2.74 -13.68
CA TYR A 25 16.58 3.11 -14.70
C TYR A 25 16.05 4.20 -15.64
N TYR A 26 14.77 4.14 -16.02
CA TYR A 26 14.09 5.18 -16.80
C TYR A 26 13.74 6.44 -16.00
N GLY A 27 14.24 6.58 -14.77
CA GLY A 27 14.15 7.81 -14.00
C GLY A 27 12.94 7.92 -13.08
N ILE A 28 12.04 6.93 -13.06
CA ILE A 28 10.96 6.88 -12.07
C ILE A 28 11.50 6.26 -10.78
N ARG A 29 12.13 7.11 -9.98
CA ARG A 29 12.83 6.76 -8.75
C ARG A 29 12.72 7.89 -7.74
N ILE A 30 13.12 7.62 -6.51
CA ILE A 30 13.31 8.62 -5.48
C ILE A 30 14.44 9.57 -5.94
N HIS A 31 14.26 10.88 -5.77
CA HIS A 31 15.26 11.88 -6.18
C HIS A 31 15.80 12.74 -5.05
N PHE A 32 15.15 12.71 -3.87
CA PHE A 32 15.56 13.53 -2.72
C PHE A 32 16.68 12.89 -1.88
N LEU A 33 17.10 11.67 -2.21
CA LEU A 33 18.04 10.89 -1.41
C LEU A 33 19.39 10.78 -2.11
N HIS A 34 20.46 11.08 -1.37
CA HIS A 34 21.83 10.91 -1.84
C HIS A 34 22.57 9.93 -0.92
N PRO A 35 23.53 9.15 -1.46
CA PRO A 35 23.98 9.12 -2.86
C PRO A 35 23.00 8.39 -3.81
N ASP A 36 23.13 8.65 -5.12
CA ASP A 36 22.18 8.17 -6.15
C ASP A 36 22.01 6.64 -6.18
N TYR A 37 23.06 5.88 -5.89
CA TYR A 37 22.97 4.41 -5.84
C TYR A 37 22.03 3.94 -4.72
N LEU A 38 21.98 4.66 -3.58
CA LEU A 38 21.09 4.34 -2.48
C LEU A 38 19.65 4.70 -2.86
N SER A 39 19.46 5.82 -3.56
CA SER A 39 18.15 6.20 -4.08
C SER A 39 17.60 5.18 -5.08
N PHE A 40 18.45 4.71 -5.99
CA PHE A 40 18.12 3.66 -6.94
C PHE A 40 17.73 2.35 -6.23
N ALA A 41 18.57 1.88 -5.29
CA ALA A 41 18.30 0.65 -4.56
C ALA A 41 17.00 0.72 -3.75
N LEU A 42 16.76 1.83 -3.06
CA LEU A 42 15.52 2.05 -2.29
C LEU A 42 14.29 2.14 -3.20
N SER A 43 14.42 2.72 -4.39
CA SER A 43 13.31 2.77 -5.36
C SER A 43 12.94 1.38 -5.87
N VAL A 44 13.92 0.53 -6.13
CA VAL A 44 13.69 -0.88 -6.52
C VAL A 44 12.99 -1.64 -5.39
N LEU A 45 13.50 -1.51 -4.15
CA LEU A 45 12.88 -2.14 -2.98
C LEU A 45 11.47 -1.61 -2.72
N TRP A 46 11.23 -0.32 -2.92
CA TRP A 46 9.93 0.32 -2.80
C TRP A 46 8.92 -0.27 -3.79
N ILE A 47 9.27 -0.36 -5.08
CA ILE A 47 8.39 -0.92 -6.11
C ILE A 47 8.04 -2.37 -5.78
N VAL A 48 9.04 -3.21 -5.50
CA VAL A 48 8.82 -4.63 -5.17
C VAL A 48 8.03 -4.78 -3.86
N GLY A 49 8.36 -3.98 -2.86
CA GLY A 49 7.72 -3.99 -1.54
C GLY A 49 6.24 -3.64 -1.61
N VAL A 50 5.90 -2.50 -2.21
CA VAL A 50 4.51 -2.04 -2.35
C VAL A 50 3.70 -2.98 -3.25
N SER A 51 4.28 -3.48 -4.34
CA SER A 51 3.64 -4.48 -5.21
C SER A 51 3.23 -5.73 -4.42
N ASN A 52 4.15 -6.28 -3.62
CA ASN A 52 3.84 -7.43 -2.79
C ASN A 52 2.93 -7.09 -1.61
N ALA A 53 2.99 -5.87 -1.07
CA ALA A 53 2.09 -5.45 0.00
C ALA A 53 0.62 -5.51 -0.44
N PHE A 54 0.31 -5.05 -1.65
CA PHE A 54 -1.04 -5.19 -2.22
C PHE A 54 -1.46 -6.63 -2.49
N ASN A 55 -0.51 -7.48 -2.91
CA ASN A 55 -0.76 -8.91 -3.07
C ASN A 55 -1.00 -9.63 -1.73
N ILE A 56 -0.31 -9.20 -0.67
CA ILE A 56 -0.44 -9.75 0.69
C ILE A 56 -1.79 -9.37 1.31
N ILE A 57 -2.28 -8.13 1.12
CA ILE A 57 -3.59 -7.72 1.66
C ILE A 57 -4.79 -8.19 0.83
N ASP A 58 -4.59 -8.82 -0.32
CA ASP A 58 -5.66 -9.42 -1.14
C ASP A 58 -6.17 -10.75 -0.55
N ILE A 59 -6.45 -10.74 0.76
CA ILE A 59 -6.96 -11.86 1.56
C ILE A 59 -8.47 -11.76 1.81
N MET A 60 -9.07 -10.60 1.58
CA MET A 60 -10.48 -10.32 1.81
C MET A 60 -11.09 -9.54 0.65
N ASP A 61 -12.30 -9.94 0.29
CA ASP A 61 -13.11 -9.31 -0.75
C ASP A 61 -13.31 -7.82 -0.50
N GLY A 62 -12.91 -6.99 -1.45
CA GLY A 62 -12.99 -5.53 -1.39
C GLY A 62 -11.86 -4.86 -0.62
N LEU A 63 -10.98 -5.60 0.06
CA LEU A 63 -9.88 -5.02 0.82
C LEU A 63 -8.83 -4.42 -0.11
N SER A 64 -8.10 -5.24 -0.89
CA SER A 64 -7.00 -4.76 -1.74
C SER A 64 -7.47 -3.73 -2.79
N ALA A 65 -8.59 -3.99 -3.47
CA ALA A 65 -9.18 -3.04 -4.44
C ALA A 65 -9.65 -1.74 -3.78
N GLY A 66 -10.26 -1.79 -2.59
CA GLY A 66 -10.69 -0.60 -1.86
C GLY A 66 -9.52 0.25 -1.37
N GLN A 67 -8.44 -0.41 -0.91
CA GLN A 67 -7.19 0.25 -0.55
C GLN A 67 -6.54 0.91 -1.78
N ALA A 68 -6.56 0.24 -2.93
CA ALA A 68 -5.99 0.78 -4.16
C ALA A 68 -6.75 2.02 -4.66
N PHE A 69 -8.09 1.98 -4.61
CA PHE A 69 -8.94 3.13 -4.93
C PHE A 69 -8.60 4.34 -4.06
N LEU A 70 -8.57 4.17 -2.74
CA LEU A 70 -8.34 5.27 -1.80
C LEU A 70 -6.91 5.80 -1.86
N ALA A 71 -5.92 4.92 -2.05
CA ALA A 71 -4.54 5.34 -2.24
C ALA A 71 -4.37 6.17 -3.53
N ALA A 72 -4.96 5.72 -4.64
CA ALA A 72 -4.97 6.46 -5.89
C ALA A 72 -5.68 7.81 -5.73
N PHE A 73 -6.80 7.86 -5.00
CA PHE A 73 -7.46 9.12 -4.65
C PHE A 73 -6.56 10.04 -3.83
N GLY A 74 -5.83 9.52 -2.82
CA GLY A 74 -4.89 10.31 -2.03
C GLY A 74 -3.75 10.92 -2.86
N PHE A 75 -3.17 10.14 -3.77
CA PHE A 75 -2.16 10.65 -4.69
C PHE A 75 -2.73 11.70 -5.65
N LEU A 76 -3.94 11.47 -6.18
CA LEU A 76 -4.64 12.44 -7.02
C LEU A 76 -4.89 13.74 -6.24
N LEU A 77 -5.36 13.67 -5.00
CA LEU A 77 -5.63 14.84 -4.15
C LEU A 77 -4.39 15.72 -3.98
N ILE A 78 -3.21 15.13 -3.82
CA ILE A 78 -1.94 15.85 -3.70
C ILE A 78 -1.42 16.36 -5.04
N ALA A 79 -1.49 15.54 -6.09
CA ALA A 79 -0.88 15.85 -7.38
C ALA A 79 -1.76 16.72 -8.28
N PHE A 80 -3.08 16.79 -8.05
CA PHE A 80 -4.03 17.53 -8.89
C PHE A 80 -3.68 19.02 -9.08
N PRO A 81 -3.22 19.75 -8.05
CA PRO A 81 -2.78 21.15 -8.21
C PRO A 81 -1.47 21.30 -8.98
N SER A 82 -0.73 20.21 -9.22
CA SER A 82 0.56 20.22 -9.89
C SER A 82 0.45 19.84 -11.38
N GLU A 83 1.43 20.25 -12.18
CA GLU A 83 1.56 19.85 -13.60
C GLU A 83 2.08 18.40 -13.77
N SER A 84 1.94 17.54 -12.76
CA SER A 84 2.33 16.12 -12.79
C SER A 84 1.31 15.29 -13.58
N ILE A 85 1.20 15.55 -14.89
CA ILE A 85 0.21 14.97 -15.81
C ILE A 85 0.11 13.45 -15.66
N TYR A 86 1.25 12.75 -15.75
CA TYR A 86 1.30 11.30 -15.63
C TYR A 86 0.68 10.79 -14.31
N VAL A 87 1.01 11.42 -13.18
CA VAL A 87 0.51 11.02 -11.84
C VAL A 87 -0.99 11.23 -11.75
N ASN A 88 -1.49 12.36 -12.25
CA ASN A 88 -2.91 12.68 -12.24
C ASN A 88 -3.72 11.67 -13.07
N PHE A 89 -3.31 11.41 -14.30
CA PHE A 89 -4.01 10.46 -15.18
C PHE A 89 -3.91 9.01 -14.67
N ALA A 90 -2.72 8.57 -14.23
CA ALA A 90 -2.54 7.22 -13.71
C ALA A 90 -3.36 6.99 -12.43
N SER A 91 -3.39 7.97 -11.53
CA SER A 91 -4.19 7.91 -10.30
C SER A 91 -5.68 7.89 -10.60
N ALA A 92 -6.18 8.78 -11.46
CA ALA A 92 -7.58 8.81 -11.85
C ALA A 92 -8.02 7.52 -12.55
N ALA A 93 -7.20 7.00 -13.47
CA ALA A 93 -7.47 5.75 -14.18
C ALA A 93 -7.50 4.55 -13.22
N LEU A 94 -6.53 4.44 -12.30
CA LEU A 94 -6.50 3.36 -11.32
C LEU A 94 -7.68 3.46 -10.35
N ALA A 95 -8.02 4.67 -9.88
CA ALA A 95 -9.18 4.90 -9.04
C ALA A 95 -10.48 4.48 -9.76
N GLY A 96 -10.68 4.90 -11.02
CA GLY A 96 -11.83 4.52 -11.81
C GLY A 96 -11.92 3.01 -12.05
N ALA A 97 -10.81 2.36 -12.42
CA ALA A 97 -10.75 0.92 -12.65
C ALA A 97 -11.06 0.10 -11.40
N THR A 98 -10.46 0.46 -10.26
CA THR A 98 -10.68 -0.24 -8.98
C THR A 98 -12.08 0.00 -8.44
N LEU A 99 -12.62 1.21 -8.58
CA LEU A 99 -14.00 1.53 -8.20
C LEU A 99 -15.02 0.77 -9.07
N GLY A 100 -14.79 0.66 -10.38
CA GLY A 100 -15.63 -0.14 -11.29
C GLY A 100 -15.54 -1.64 -11.01
N PHE A 101 -14.40 -2.13 -10.55
CA PHE A 101 -14.18 -3.53 -10.17
C PHE A 101 -14.82 -3.91 -8.82
N LEU A 102 -14.86 -2.97 -7.87
CA LEU A 102 -15.24 -3.23 -6.48
C LEU A 102 -16.63 -3.90 -6.30
N PRO A 103 -17.70 -3.51 -7.03
CA PRO A 103 -19.00 -4.18 -6.93
C PRO A 103 -18.93 -5.67 -7.30
N PHE A 104 -18.17 -6.03 -8.33
CA PHE A 104 -17.97 -7.42 -8.76
C PHE A 104 -17.07 -8.18 -7.78
N ASN A 105 -16.08 -7.50 -7.21
CA ASN A 105 -15.22 -8.09 -6.19
C ASN A 105 -15.93 -8.28 -4.85
N MET A 106 -16.95 -7.49 -4.51
CA MET A 106 -17.73 -7.69 -3.28
C MET A 106 -19.01 -8.52 -3.51
N SER A 107 -19.32 -8.89 -4.75
CA SER A 107 -20.52 -9.63 -5.11
C SER A 107 -20.45 -11.10 -4.69
N HIS A 108 -21.57 -11.64 -4.20
CA HIS A 108 -21.75 -13.07 -3.98
C HIS A 108 -22.30 -13.81 -5.23
N LYS A 109 -22.84 -13.07 -6.22
CA LYS A 109 -23.51 -13.65 -7.40
C LYS A 109 -22.64 -13.61 -8.66
N LEU A 110 -22.07 -12.45 -8.96
CA LEU A 110 -21.23 -12.19 -10.15
C LEU A 110 -19.82 -11.84 -9.69
N LYS A 111 -19.17 -12.84 -9.11
CA LYS A 111 -17.92 -12.68 -8.37
C LYS A 111 -16.71 -12.67 -9.33
N ILE A 112 -15.90 -11.63 -9.27
CA ILE A 112 -14.58 -11.59 -9.91
C ILE A 112 -13.49 -11.47 -8.84
N PHE A 113 -12.52 -12.38 -8.89
CA PHE A 113 -11.36 -12.37 -8.00
C PHE A 113 -10.26 -11.48 -8.58
N MET A 114 -9.58 -10.72 -7.72
CA MET A 114 -8.50 -9.82 -8.13
C MET A 114 -7.27 -10.63 -8.56
N GLY A 115 -6.86 -11.58 -7.72
CA GLY A 115 -5.76 -12.48 -7.98
C GLY A 115 -4.41 -11.77 -8.04
N ASP A 116 -3.36 -12.53 -8.33
CA ASP A 116 -2.00 -11.99 -8.42
C ASP A 116 -1.88 -10.93 -9.52
N SER A 117 -2.56 -11.12 -10.65
CA SER A 117 -2.52 -10.17 -11.78
C SER A 117 -3.01 -8.78 -11.38
N GLY A 118 -4.18 -8.69 -10.72
CA GLY A 118 -4.75 -7.40 -10.32
C GLY A 118 -4.00 -6.76 -9.15
N SER A 119 -3.71 -7.55 -8.11
CA SER A 119 -3.10 -7.03 -6.87
C SER A 119 -1.66 -6.56 -7.07
N LEU A 120 -0.83 -7.31 -7.81
CA LEU A 120 0.53 -6.89 -8.14
C LEU A 120 0.54 -5.66 -9.04
N LEU A 121 -0.37 -5.59 -10.03
CA LEU A 121 -0.49 -4.43 -10.91
C LEU A 121 -0.89 -3.17 -10.12
N CYS A 122 -1.89 -3.26 -9.24
CA CYS A 122 -2.32 -2.12 -8.42
C CYS A 122 -1.17 -1.62 -7.54
N GLY A 123 -0.49 -2.51 -6.84
CA GLY A 123 0.66 -2.14 -6.01
C GLY A 123 1.82 -1.56 -6.82
N PHE A 124 2.13 -2.13 -7.99
CA PHE A 124 3.14 -1.58 -8.90
C PHE A 124 2.79 -0.15 -9.34
N VAL A 125 1.58 0.06 -9.87
CA VAL A 125 1.15 1.38 -10.36
C VAL A 125 1.18 2.42 -9.24
N LEU A 126 0.69 2.08 -8.04
CA LEU A 126 0.76 2.98 -6.88
C LEU A 126 2.19 3.28 -6.45
N ALA A 127 3.09 2.31 -6.51
CA ALA A 127 4.50 2.52 -6.18
C ALA A 127 5.18 3.48 -7.16
N VAL A 128 4.84 3.42 -8.45
CA VAL A 128 5.37 4.30 -9.49
C VAL A 128 4.77 5.70 -9.38
N ILE A 129 3.44 5.81 -9.19
CA ILE A 129 2.74 7.07 -8.91
C ILE A 129 3.38 7.78 -7.71
N ALA A 130 3.70 7.03 -6.65
CA ALA A 130 4.30 7.56 -5.44
C ALA A 130 5.64 8.29 -5.67
N MET A 131 6.38 7.96 -6.73
CA MET A 131 7.67 8.60 -7.05
C MET A 131 7.56 9.64 -8.18
N GLY A 132 6.38 9.82 -8.77
CA GLY A 132 6.19 10.65 -9.96
C GLY A 132 5.84 12.11 -9.69
N THR A 133 5.65 12.53 -8.44
CA THR A 133 5.21 13.90 -8.09
C THR A 133 6.12 14.54 -7.04
N LYS A 134 6.16 15.88 -7.05
CA LYS A 134 6.73 16.68 -5.98
C LYS A 134 5.64 16.96 -4.94
N TYR A 135 5.82 16.40 -3.74
CA TYR A 135 4.76 16.43 -2.73
C TYR A 135 4.51 17.80 -2.09
N THR A 136 5.53 18.63 -1.95
CA THR A 136 5.44 19.88 -1.17
C THR A 136 6.62 20.80 -1.43
N GLU A 137 6.38 22.10 -1.26
CA GLU A 137 7.41 23.14 -1.11
C GLU A 137 7.33 23.82 0.27
N VAL A 138 6.31 23.51 1.06
CA VAL A 138 5.99 24.17 2.33
C VAL A 138 6.61 23.41 3.51
N ASN A 139 6.46 22.08 3.54
CA ASN A 139 6.88 21.26 4.66
C ASN A 139 7.68 20.05 4.18
N PRO A 140 8.99 19.97 4.45
CA PRO A 140 9.83 18.87 4.00
C PRO A 140 9.30 17.46 4.33
N LEU A 141 8.52 17.30 5.41
CA LEU A 141 7.92 16.02 5.77
C LEU A 141 6.88 15.51 4.77
N GLY A 142 6.30 16.39 3.95
CA GLY A 142 5.35 15.99 2.92
C GLY A 142 5.95 15.04 1.88
N VAL A 143 7.28 14.96 1.75
CA VAL A 143 7.96 13.95 0.93
C VAL A 143 7.63 12.51 1.35
N TYR A 144 7.22 12.31 2.61
CA TYR A 144 6.81 11.02 3.16
C TYR A 144 5.30 10.74 3.03
N ALA A 145 4.53 11.61 2.37
CA ALA A 145 3.11 11.38 2.09
C ALA A 145 2.80 9.99 1.48
N PRO A 146 3.61 9.41 0.56
CA PRO A 146 3.39 8.05 0.08
C PRO A 146 3.33 6.99 1.18
N LEU A 147 4.18 7.12 2.21
CA LEU A 147 4.21 6.19 3.34
C LEU A 147 2.91 6.26 4.14
N ILE A 148 2.36 7.48 4.29
CA ILE A 148 1.10 7.72 5.01
C ILE A 148 -0.08 7.17 4.20
N ILE A 149 -0.14 7.48 2.90
CA ILE A 149 -1.22 7.02 2.00
C ILE A 149 -1.25 5.48 1.92
N LEU A 150 -0.08 4.85 1.83
CA LEU A 150 0.06 3.40 1.69
C LEU A 150 0.27 2.69 3.03
N ALA A 151 0.01 3.36 4.15
CA ALA A 151 0.35 2.81 5.46
C ALA A 151 -0.37 1.50 5.77
N VAL A 152 -1.64 1.31 5.35
CA VAL A 152 -2.39 0.07 5.62
C VAL A 152 -1.75 -1.18 4.98
N PRO A 153 -1.48 -1.22 3.65
CA PRO A 153 -0.80 -2.37 3.04
C PRO A 153 0.63 -2.57 3.56
N ILE A 154 1.37 -1.48 3.76
CA ILE A 154 2.75 -1.53 4.31
C ILE A 154 2.73 -2.10 5.73
N TYR A 155 1.82 -1.62 6.57
CA TYR A 155 1.63 -2.05 7.94
C TYR A 155 1.32 -3.55 8.02
N ASP A 156 0.36 -4.06 7.25
CA ASP A 156 0.03 -5.49 7.29
C ASP A 156 1.23 -6.37 6.88
N THR A 157 1.96 -5.93 5.85
CA THR A 157 3.16 -6.63 5.37
C THR A 157 4.24 -6.70 6.45
N ILE A 158 4.54 -5.58 7.10
CA ILE A 158 5.50 -5.53 8.20
C ILE A 158 4.99 -6.36 9.38
N PHE A 159 3.72 -6.20 9.76
CA PHE A 159 3.10 -6.88 10.88
C PHE A 159 3.17 -8.40 10.73
N VAL A 160 2.72 -8.93 9.59
CA VAL A 160 2.76 -10.36 9.30
C VAL A 160 4.20 -10.88 9.27
N SER A 161 5.14 -10.12 8.68
CA SER A 161 6.56 -10.50 8.63
C SER A 161 7.17 -10.59 10.02
N VAL A 162 6.93 -9.59 10.88
CA VAL A 162 7.40 -9.56 12.28
C VAL A 162 6.81 -10.72 13.08
N MET A 163 5.51 -10.98 12.94
CA MET A 163 4.84 -12.08 13.67
C MET A 163 5.39 -13.46 13.25
N ARG A 164 5.75 -13.64 11.98
CA ARG A 164 6.40 -14.87 11.49
C ARG A 164 7.80 -15.03 12.04
N LEU A 165 8.62 -13.99 11.96
CA LEU A 165 10.00 -14.01 12.46
C LEU A 165 10.06 -14.31 13.96
N ARG A 166 9.14 -13.73 14.75
CA ARG A 166 9.01 -14.03 16.19
C ARG A 166 8.66 -15.49 16.50
N ARG A 167 8.06 -16.20 15.54
CA ARG A 167 7.74 -17.63 15.63
C ARG A 167 8.78 -18.52 14.94
N GLY A 168 9.91 -17.98 14.49
CA GLY A 168 10.95 -18.73 13.79
C GLY A 168 10.58 -19.17 12.36
N HIS A 169 9.52 -18.61 11.77
CA HIS A 169 9.06 -18.96 10.43
C HIS A 169 9.55 -17.93 9.39
N SER A 170 9.79 -18.40 8.17
CA SER A 170 10.17 -17.55 7.04
C SER A 170 9.04 -16.56 6.67
N PRO A 171 9.35 -15.26 6.42
CA PRO A 171 8.38 -14.28 5.93
C PRO A 171 7.77 -14.60 4.57
N PHE A 172 8.28 -15.57 3.81
CA PHE A 172 7.81 -15.87 2.45
C PHE A 172 6.74 -16.97 2.38
N ILE A 173 6.38 -17.58 3.50
CA ILE A 173 5.34 -18.63 3.59
C ILE A 173 4.01 -17.98 3.97
N GLY A 174 2.89 -18.33 3.33
CA GLY A 174 1.57 -17.80 3.69
C GLY A 174 1.24 -17.95 5.19
N SER A 175 0.56 -16.97 5.78
CA SER A 175 0.19 -16.96 7.20
C SER A 175 -1.21 -16.41 7.37
N GLN A 176 -1.86 -16.82 8.46
CA GLN A 176 -3.13 -16.29 8.91
C GLN A 176 -2.97 -15.05 9.79
N ASP A 177 -1.73 -14.59 10.02
CA ASP A 177 -1.40 -13.49 10.95
C ASP A 177 -1.83 -12.08 10.51
N HIS A 178 -2.51 -11.94 9.38
CA HIS A 178 -2.95 -10.63 8.88
C HIS A 178 -3.84 -9.91 9.89
N PHE A 179 -3.68 -8.58 9.99
CA PHE A 179 -4.46 -7.80 10.94
C PHE A 179 -5.97 -7.94 10.67
N ALA A 180 -6.36 -8.02 9.40
CA ALA A 180 -7.76 -8.15 9.00
C ALA A 180 -8.37 -9.47 9.51
N LEU A 181 -7.62 -10.58 9.44
CA LEU A 181 -8.06 -11.88 9.95
C LEU A 181 -8.11 -11.90 11.48
N ARG A 182 -7.22 -11.17 12.16
CA ARG A 182 -7.27 -11.00 13.62
C ARG A 182 -8.52 -10.24 14.06
N LEU A 183 -8.91 -9.20 13.31
CA LEU A 183 -10.16 -8.48 13.55
C LEU A 183 -11.38 -9.39 13.33
N GLU A 184 -11.35 -10.25 12.31
CA GLU A 184 -12.40 -11.25 12.08
C GLU A 184 -12.54 -12.21 13.28
N LYS A 185 -11.42 -12.67 13.86
CA LYS A 185 -11.42 -13.56 15.04
C LYS A 185 -12.04 -12.95 16.30
N ILE A 186 -11.97 -11.63 16.49
CA ILE A 186 -12.61 -10.95 17.61
C ILE A 186 -14.07 -10.55 17.32
N GLY A 187 -14.66 -11.06 16.25
CA GLY A 187 -16.09 -10.94 15.95
C GLY A 187 -16.45 -9.85 14.92
N PHE A 188 -15.48 -9.22 14.26
CA PHE A 188 -15.81 -8.27 13.19
C PHE A 188 -16.19 -9.04 11.91
N SER A 189 -17.29 -8.64 11.27
CA SER A 189 -17.60 -9.16 9.94
C SER A 189 -16.61 -8.61 8.89
N ARG A 190 -16.31 -9.39 7.85
CA ARG A 190 -15.42 -8.97 6.75
C ARG A 190 -15.79 -7.60 6.17
N ARG A 191 -17.10 -7.36 5.96
CA ARG A 191 -17.61 -6.06 5.49
C ARG A 191 -17.27 -4.92 6.46
N LYS A 192 -17.32 -5.16 7.77
CA LYS A 192 -16.95 -4.18 8.80
C LYS A 192 -15.44 -3.90 8.76
N VAL A 193 -14.61 -4.93 8.62
CA VAL A 193 -13.14 -4.78 8.49
C VAL A 193 -12.78 -3.96 7.24
N VAL A 194 -13.37 -4.27 6.09
CA VAL A 194 -13.15 -3.52 4.84
C VAL A 194 -13.58 -2.07 4.99
N ARG A 195 -14.77 -1.79 5.53
CA ARG A 195 -15.22 -0.40 5.75
C ARG A 195 -14.32 0.37 6.72
N LEU A 196 -13.91 -0.26 7.83
CA LEU A 196 -13.04 0.38 8.82
C LEU A 196 -11.69 0.73 8.20
N THR A 197 -11.08 -0.22 7.50
CA THR A 197 -9.79 0.00 6.82
C THR A 197 -9.90 1.00 5.68
N SER A 198 -11.02 1.05 4.96
CA SER A 198 -11.30 2.12 3.99
C SER A 198 -11.38 3.50 4.66
N LEU A 199 -12.08 3.62 5.79
CA LEU A 199 -12.16 4.90 6.52
C LEU A 199 -10.78 5.36 7.03
N VAL A 200 -9.99 4.42 7.56
CA VAL A 200 -8.60 4.70 7.97
C VAL A 200 -7.79 5.21 6.79
N THR A 201 -7.79 4.52 5.66
CA THR A 201 -6.99 4.92 4.48
C THR A 201 -7.45 6.24 3.87
N PHE A 202 -8.75 6.52 3.89
CA PHE A 202 -9.27 7.84 3.52
C PHE A 202 -8.73 8.93 4.45
N GLY A 203 -8.82 8.72 5.77
CA GLY A 203 -8.27 9.65 6.77
C GLY A 203 -6.78 9.88 6.59
N LEU A 204 -6.01 8.80 6.38
CA LEU A 204 -4.57 8.87 6.12
C LEU A 204 -4.24 9.63 4.84
N SER A 205 -5.04 9.46 3.79
CA SER A 205 -4.88 10.22 2.54
C SER A 205 -5.11 11.72 2.76
N VAL A 206 -6.10 12.09 3.57
CA VAL A 206 -6.35 13.48 3.95
C VAL A 206 -5.23 14.02 4.83
N PHE A 207 -4.74 13.27 5.82
CA PHE A 207 -3.61 13.70 6.67
C PHE A 207 -2.30 13.80 5.89
N ALA A 208 -2.08 12.92 4.91
CA ALA A 208 -0.94 13.00 4.00
C ALA A 208 -0.99 14.32 3.21
N TRP A 209 -2.16 14.66 2.64
CA TRP A 209 -2.37 15.94 1.98
C TRP A 209 -2.19 17.13 2.94
N LEU A 210 -2.78 17.10 4.13
CA LEU A 210 -2.60 18.18 5.12
C LEU A 210 -1.12 18.40 5.45
N THR A 211 -0.34 17.31 5.60
CA THR A 211 1.10 17.39 5.88
C THR A 211 1.86 18.15 4.79
N THR A 212 1.39 18.13 3.53
CA THR A 212 2.02 18.88 2.44
C THR A 212 1.69 20.37 2.44
N GLN A 213 0.61 20.77 3.13
CA GLN A 213 0.07 22.15 3.12
C GLN A 213 0.37 22.93 4.41
N VAL A 214 0.59 22.25 5.54
CA VAL A 214 0.81 22.91 6.84
C VAL A 214 2.29 23.18 7.12
N PRO A 215 2.63 24.18 7.94
CA PRO A 215 4.00 24.39 8.40
C PRO A 215 4.60 23.18 9.14
N LEU A 216 5.93 23.08 9.15
CA LEU A 216 6.67 21.95 9.74
C LEU A 216 6.21 21.57 11.15
N GLY A 217 5.94 22.53 12.04
CA GLY A 217 5.49 22.24 13.40
C GLY A 217 4.19 21.41 13.46
N TRP A 218 3.20 21.78 12.64
CA TRP A 218 1.96 21.01 12.50
C TRP A 218 2.19 19.68 11.79
N GLY A 219 3.09 19.64 10.81
CA GLY A 219 3.48 18.40 10.13
C GLY A 219 4.10 17.38 11.09
N VAL A 220 5.02 17.81 11.96
CA VAL A 220 5.62 16.97 13.00
C VAL A 220 4.55 16.41 13.92
N LEU A 221 3.59 17.25 14.35
CA LEU A 221 2.50 16.81 15.19
C LEU A 221 1.66 15.72 14.50
N ILE A 222 1.23 15.94 13.25
CA ILE A 222 0.44 14.97 12.49
C ILE A 222 1.19 13.63 12.38
N VAL A 223 2.44 13.66 11.91
CA VAL A 223 3.25 12.45 11.71
C VAL A 223 3.47 11.70 13.03
N THR A 224 3.72 12.43 14.13
CA THR A 224 3.93 11.83 15.44
C THR A 224 2.66 11.16 15.97
N VAL A 225 1.51 11.83 15.87
CA VAL A 225 0.22 11.27 16.30
C VAL A 225 -0.11 10.00 15.52
N LEU A 226 0.04 10.04 14.18
CA LEU A 226 -0.18 8.87 13.34
C LEU A 226 0.77 7.72 13.71
N ALA A 227 2.06 8.00 13.88
CA ALA A 227 3.05 6.99 14.25
C ALA A 227 2.71 6.33 15.61
N VAL A 228 2.33 7.12 16.61
CA VAL A 228 1.91 6.61 17.93
C VAL A 228 0.65 5.76 17.79
N GLU A 229 -0.35 6.21 17.04
CA GLU A 229 -1.58 5.45 16.80
C GLU A 229 -1.29 4.09 16.15
N PHE A 230 -0.47 4.06 15.10
CA PHE A 230 -0.06 2.81 14.45
C PHE A 230 0.66 1.84 15.40
N VAL A 231 1.54 2.35 16.26
CA VAL A 231 2.23 1.53 17.27
C VAL A 231 1.25 0.97 18.29
N LEU A 232 0.36 1.80 18.83
CA LEU A 232 -0.64 1.38 19.82
C LEU A 232 -1.61 0.34 19.25
N VAL A 233 -2.13 0.59 18.05
CA VAL A 233 -2.99 -0.35 17.32
C VAL A 233 -2.23 -1.64 17.02
N GLY A 234 -0.96 -1.56 16.60
CA GLY A 234 -0.11 -2.73 16.36
C GLY A 234 0.10 -3.60 17.59
N ILE A 235 0.37 -2.98 18.74
CA ILE A 235 0.48 -3.69 20.02
C ILE A 235 -0.86 -4.34 20.40
N ALA A 236 -1.98 -3.64 20.22
CA ALA A 236 -3.31 -4.16 20.51
C ALA A 236 -3.65 -5.37 19.63
N ILE A 237 -3.42 -5.28 18.31
CA ILE A 237 -3.71 -6.36 17.36
C ILE A 237 -2.76 -7.56 17.56
N ALA A 238 -1.50 -7.33 17.93
CA ALA A 238 -0.55 -8.40 18.23
C ALA A 238 -0.99 -9.29 19.41
N LYS A 239 -1.71 -8.72 20.39
CA LYS A 239 -2.24 -9.45 21.56
C LYS A 239 -3.40 -10.39 21.21
N ILE A 240 -4.08 -10.17 20.08
CA ILE A 240 -5.17 -11.04 19.63
C ILE A 240 -4.58 -12.39 19.24
N LYS A 241 -4.96 -13.48 19.91
CA LYS A 241 -4.46 -14.81 19.55
C LYS A 241 -5.19 -15.33 18.31
N ILE A 242 -4.40 -15.88 17.38
CA ILE A 242 -4.87 -16.67 16.23
C ILE A 242 -4.68 -18.13 16.57
#